data_AF-A0ABD7HH58-F1
#
_entry.id   AF-A0ABD7HH58-F1
#
_cell.length_a   1.000
_cell.length_b   1.000
_cell.length_c   1.000
_cell.angle_alpha   90.00
_cell.angle_beta   90.00
_cell.angle_gamma   90.00
#
_symmetry.space_group_name_H-M   'P 1'
#
loop_
_entity.id
_entity.type
_entity.pdbx_description
1 polymer ?
#
loop_
_entity_poly.entity_id
_entity_poly.type
_entity_poly.pdbx_seq_one_letter_code
_entity_poly.pdbx_strand_id
1 'polypeptide(L)'
;MSGGVLGVPSEELQRVSRLIAATAAGLTSELGALDSEVSGFLGSGWHGGSASAFAEQWVKFHEGAKLVTQGLTQMSGLLVSNKESFENQEAANTANVNAASA
;
A
#
# COMPACT_ATOMS: atom_id res chain seq x y z
N MET A 1 12.83 5.03 30.43
CA MET A 1 12.16 4.44 29.26
C MET A 1 11.92 5.56 28.27
N SER A 2 12.75 5.69 27.24
CA SER A 2 12.57 6.72 26.22
C SER A 2 11.37 6.34 25.37
N GLY A 3 10.19 6.87 25.70
CA GLY A 3 9.04 6.88 24.80
C GLY A 3 9.50 7.54 23.51
N GLY A 4 9.63 6.73 22.45
CA GLY A 4 10.28 7.16 21.23
C GLY A 4 9.52 8.30 20.59
N VAL A 5 10.19 9.43 20.38
CA VAL A 5 9.68 10.52 19.53
C VAL A 5 9.50 9.94 18.13
N LEU A 6 8.31 10.09 17.53
CA LEU A 6 8.04 9.63 16.16
C LEU A 6 9.02 10.21 15.13
N GLY A 7 9.68 11.33 15.44
CA GLY A 7 10.53 12.08 14.53
C GLY A 7 9.73 12.83 13.45
N VAL A 8 8.43 12.53 13.32
CA VAL A 8 7.47 13.13 12.40
C VAL A 8 6.10 13.29 13.11
N PRO A 9 5.28 14.28 12.72
CA PRO A 9 3.94 14.43 13.29
C PRO A 9 2.99 13.27 12.93
N SER A 10 2.04 12.95 13.80
CA SER A 10 1.13 11.80 13.60
C SER A 10 0.11 12.05 12.47
N GLU A 11 -0.21 13.32 12.21
CA GLU A 11 -0.99 13.75 11.06
C GLU A 11 -0.23 13.54 9.74
N GLU A 12 1.09 13.65 9.74
CA GLU A 12 1.92 13.44 8.56
C GLU A 12 1.98 11.96 8.20
N LEU A 13 2.12 11.07 9.20
CA LEU A 13 1.98 9.62 9.01
C LEU A 13 0.62 9.25 8.40
N GLN A 14 -0.46 9.85 8.91
CA GLN A 14 -1.80 9.62 8.40
C GLN A 14 -1.97 10.13 6.97
N ARG A 15 -1.44 11.32 6.66
CA ARG A 15 -1.51 11.93 5.32
C ARG A 15 -0.80 11.04 4.29
N VAL A 16 0.42 10.60 4.60
CA VAL A 16 1.21 9.74 3.71
C VAL A 16 0.57 8.37 3.55
N SER A 17 0.06 7.77 4.64
CA SER A 17 -0.70 6.51 4.58
C SER A 17 -1.88 6.59 3.60
N ARG A 18 -2.70 7.65 3.69
CA ARG A 18 -3.85 7.86 2.81
C ARG A 18 -3.43 8.04 1.35
N LEU A 19 -2.36 8.79 1.11
CA LEU A 19 -1.81 8.96 -0.24
C LEU A 19 -1.40 7.61 -0.83
N ILE A 20 -0.61 6.82 -0.09
CA ILE A 20 -0.16 5.50 -0.54
C ILE A 20 -1.34 4.56 -0.81
N ALA A 21 -2.34 4.54 0.08
CA ALA A 21 -3.54 3.72 -0.10
C ALA A 21 -4.34 4.12 -1.34
N ALA A 22 -4.55 5.42 -1.55
CA ALA A 22 -5.25 5.93 -2.73
C ALA A 22 -4.51 5.57 -4.03
N THR A 23 -3.18 5.72 -4.05
CA THR A 23 -2.34 5.33 -5.20
C THR A 23 -2.43 3.83 -5.45
N ALA A 24 -2.36 2.98 -4.41
CA ALA A 24 -2.48 1.54 -4.55
C ALA A 24 -3.85 1.11 -5.12
N ALA A 25 -4.93 1.76 -4.67
CA ALA A 25 -6.28 1.52 -5.16
C ALA A 25 -6.43 1.94 -6.63
N GLY A 26 -5.93 3.12 -7.00
CA GLY A 26 -5.92 3.61 -8.38
C GLY A 26 -5.17 2.67 -9.32
N LEU A 27 -3.93 2.31 -8.95
CA LEU A 27 -3.13 1.35 -9.71
C LEU A 27 -3.81 0.00 -9.87
N THR A 28 -4.44 -0.51 -8.81
CA THR A 28 -5.17 -1.79 -8.88
C THR A 28 -6.33 -1.73 -9.87
N SER A 29 -7.08 -0.62 -9.88
CA SER A 29 -8.17 -0.41 -10.83
C SER A 29 -7.67 -0.32 -12.27
N GLU A 30 -6.63 0.48 -12.51
CA GLU A 30 -6.07 0.68 -13.85
C GLU A 30 -5.41 -0.59 -14.40
N LEU A 31 -4.68 -1.33 -13.57
CA LEU A 31 -4.11 -2.61 -13.94
C LEU A 31 -5.18 -3.64 -14.30
N GLY A 32 -6.30 -3.66 -13.57
CA GLY A 32 -7.43 -4.53 -13.90
C GLY A 32 -8.08 -4.19 -15.24
N ALA A 33 -8.24 -2.89 -15.54
CA ALA A 33 -8.74 -2.44 -16.83
C ALA A 33 -7.79 -2.81 -17.97
N LEU A 34 -6.48 -2.59 -17.77
CA LEU A 34 -5.45 -2.94 -18.75
C LEU A 34 -5.39 -4.46 -19.00
N ASP A 35 -5.49 -5.27 -17.95
CA ASP A 35 -5.53 -6.74 -18.08
C ASP A 35 -6.75 -7.24 -18.86
N SER A 36 -7.91 -6.60 -18.68
CA SER A 36 -9.10 -6.90 -19.48
C SER A 36 -8.88 -6.56 -20.96
N GLU A 37 -8.27 -5.41 -21.26
CA GLU A 37 -8.01 -4.98 -22.63
C GLU A 37 -6.99 -5.90 -23.32
N VAL A 38 -5.88 -6.20 -22.64
CA VAL A 38 -4.84 -7.09 -23.18
C VAL A 38 -5.35 -8.51 -23.36
N SER A 39 -6.16 -9.02 -22.42
CA SER A 39 -6.80 -10.33 -22.57
C SER A 39 -7.75 -10.37 -23.77
N GLY A 40 -8.51 -9.30 -24.00
CA GLY A 40 -9.35 -9.15 -25.19
C GLY A 40 -8.54 -9.13 -26.48
N PHE A 41 -7.42 -8.39 -26.50
CA PHE A 41 -6.50 -8.36 -27.64
C PHE A 41 -5.89 -9.73 -27.92
N LEU A 42 -5.42 -10.46 -26.90
CA LEU A 42 -4.92 -11.82 -27.03
C LEU A 42 -6.00 -12.81 -27.50
N GLY A 43 -7.26 -12.55 -27.17
CA GLY A 43 -8.42 -13.31 -27.63
C GLY A 43 -8.93 -12.93 -29.04
N SER A 44 -8.38 -11.89 -29.67
CA SER A 44 -8.89 -11.35 -30.95
C SER A 44 -8.62 -12.23 -32.19
N GLY A 45 -7.93 -13.36 -32.01
CA GLY A 45 -7.48 -14.23 -33.09
C GLY A 45 -6.01 -14.06 -33.45
N TRP A 46 -5.26 -13.20 -32.75
CA TRP A 46 -3.82 -13.13 -32.88
C TRP A 46 -3.16 -14.41 -32.33
N HIS A 47 -2.36 -15.10 -33.15
CA HIS A 47 -1.78 -16.40 -32.81
C HIS A 47 -0.35 -16.55 -33.33
N GLY A 48 0.34 -17.60 -32.90
CA GLY A 48 1.72 -17.93 -33.27
C GLY A 48 2.74 -17.48 -32.22
N GLY A 49 4.03 -17.71 -32.51
CA GLY A 49 5.11 -17.54 -31.51
C GLY A 49 5.22 -16.12 -30.94
N SER A 50 4.93 -15.08 -31.72
CA SER A 50 4.93 -13.70 -31.23
C SER A 50 3.79 -13.42 -30.24
N ALA A 51 2.60 -13.97 -30.50
CA ALA A 51 1.46 -13.87 -29.58
C ALA A 51 1.77 -14.57 -28.24
N SER A 52 2.36 -15.77 -28.30
CA SER A 52 2.78 -16.51 -27.10
C SER A 52 3.85 -15.76 -26.29
N ALA A 53 4.88 -15.24 -26.96
CA ALA A 53 5.94 -14.49 -26.30
C ALA A 53 5.42 -13.20 -25.65
N PHE A 54 4.51 -12.48 -26.30
CA PHE A 54 3.86 -11.32 -25.72
C PHE A 54 3.01 -11.70 -24.50
N ALA A 55 2.17 -12.74 -24.60
CA ALA A 55 1.33 -13.20 -23.51
C ALA A 55 2.15 -13.60 -22.27
N GLU A 56 3.29 -14.26 -22.46
CA GLU A 56 4.20 -14.61 -21.37
C GLU A 56 4.75 -13.37 -20.65
N GLN A 57 5.18 -12.35 -21.41
CA GLN A 57 5.67 -11.11 -20.81
C GLN A 57 4.55 -10.31 -20.15
N TRP A 58 3.33 -10.35 -20.70
CA TRP A 58 2.16 -9.74 -20.10
C TRP A 58 1.86 -10.32 -18.73
N VAL A 59 1.84 -11.65 -18.59
CA VAL A 59 1.61 -12.33 -17.30
C VAL A 59 2.65 -11.89 -16.27
N LYS A 60 3.94 -11.89 -16.63
CA LYS A 60 5.03 -11.48 -15.73
C LYS A 60 4.88 -10.02 -15.28
N PHE A 61 4.55 -9.13 -16.21
CA PHE A 61 4.28 -7.73 -15.90
C PHE A 61 3.10 -7.59 -14.93
N HIS A 62 1.98 -8.23 -15.22
CA HIS A 62 0.76 -8.11 -14.42
C HIS A 62 0.95 -8.67 -12.99
N GLU A 63 1.65 -9.80 -12.85
CA GLU A 63 2.03 -10.34 -11.54
C GLU A 63 2.96 -9.40 -10.77
N GLY A 64 4.00 -8.86 -11.41
CA GLY A 64 4.90 -7.89 -10.80
C GLY A 64 4.17 -6.62 -10.36
N ALA A 65 3.24 -6.13 -11.17
CA ALA A 65 2.44 -4.95 -10.85
C ALA A 65 1.51 -5.19 -9.64
N LYS A 66 0.92 -6.39 -9.51
CA LYS A 66 0.17 -6.79 -8.31
C LYS A 66 1.04 -6.80 -7.05
N LEU A 67 2.30 -7.22 -7.14
CA LEU A 67 3.22 -7.18 -6.01
C LEU A 67 3.51 -5.73 -5.58
N VAL A 68 3.62 -4.80 -6.52
CA VAL A 68 3.78 -3.36 -6.23
C VAL A 68 2.55 -2.82 -5.49
N THR A 69 1.33 -3.09 -5.96
CA THR A 69 0.11 -2.59 -5.29
C THR A 69 -0.09 -3.20 -3.91
N GLN A 70 0.27 -4.48 -3.73
CA GLN A 70 0.29 -5.13 -2.43
C GLN A 70 1.31 -4.50 -1.47
N GLY A 71 2.53 -4.24 -1.94
CA GLY A 71 3.58 -3.58 -1.16
C GLY A 71 3.16 -2.19 -0.70
N LEU A 72 2.56 -1.39 -1.58
CA LEU A 72 2.02 -0.07 -1.22
C LEU A 72 0.93 -0.19 -0.15
N THR A 73 0.00 -1.14 -0.31
CA THR A 73 -1.07 -1.37 0.68
C THR A 73 -0.49 -1.73 2.05
N GLN A 74 0.53 -2.60 2.10
CA GLN A 74 1.22 -2.97 3.33
C GLN A 74 1.93 -1.78 3.96
N MET A 75 2.66 -0.97 3.18
CA MET A 75 3.32 0.24 3.66
C MET A 75 2.34 1.25 4.25
N SER A 76 1.18 1.44 3.60
CA SER A 76 0.12 2.29 4.13
C SER A 76 -0.39 1.78 5.49
N GLY A 77 -0.60 0.47 5.63
CA GLY A 77 -1.01 -0.16 6.89
C GLY A 77 0.03 -0.02 8.00
N LEU A 78 1.32 -0.14 7.70
CA LEU A 78 2.41 0.06 8.66
C LEU A 78 2.43 1.49 9.22
N LEU A 79 2.17 2.50 8.37
CA LEU A 79 2.10 3.89 8.81
C LEU A 79 0.92 4.15 9.76
N VAL A 80 -0.24 3.53 9.50
CA VAL A 80 -1.41 3.60 10.41
C VAL A 80 -1.09 2.94 11.75
N SER A 81 -0.54 1.73 11.72
CA SER A 81 -0.18 0.99 12.94
C SER A 81 0.85 1.75 13.80
N ASN A 82 1.86 2.36 13.17
CA ASN A 82 2.82 3.19 13.89
C ASN A 82 2.19 4.42 14.55
N LYS A 83 1.25 5.08 13.87
CA LYS A 83 0.48 6.20 14.44
C LYS A 83 -0.32 5.73 15.67
N GLU A 84 -1.08 4.66 15.54
CA GLU A 84 -1.93 4.13 16.62
C GLU A 84 -1.09 3.71 17.84
N SER A 85 0.03 3.04 17.62
CA SER A 85 0.96 2.64 18.68
C SER A 85 1.48 3.85 19.47
N PHE A 86 1.86 4.92 18.76
CA PHE A 86 2.34 6.14 19.41
C PHE A 86 1.25 6.87 20.20
N GLU A 87 0.06 7.03 19.62
CA GLU A 87 -1.07 7.68 20.29
C GLU A 87 -1.47 6.93 21.58
N ASN A 88 -1.45 5.60 21.53
CA ASN A 88 -1.69 4.75 22.70
C ASN A 88 -0.60 4.91 23.77
N GLN A 89 0.67 4.97 23.36
CA GLN A 89 1.82 5.19 24.27
C GLN A 89 1.73 6.55 24.97
N GLU A 90 1.36 7.60 24.25
CA GLU A 90 1.24 8.96 24.79
C GLU A 90 0.08 9.09 25.78
N ALA A 91 -1.06 8.47 25.47
CA ALA A 91 -2.21 8.42 26.38
C ALA A 91 -1.87 7.70 27.70
N ALA A 92 -1.17 6.56 27.62
CA ALA A 92 -0.72 5.82 28.79
C ALA A 92 0.29 6.62 29.64
N ASN A 93 1.24 7.31 28.99
CA ASN A 93 2.20 8.16 29.69
C ASN A 93 1.50 9.32 30.42
N THR A 94 0.56 9.99 29.75
CA THR A 94 -0.22 11.09 30.34
C THR A 94 -1.02 10.62 31.55
N ALA A 95 -1.66 9.45 31.47
CA ALA A 95 -2.39 8.87 32.59
C ALA A 95 -1.48 8.57 33.79
N ASN A 96 -0.29 8.02 33.54
CA ASN A 96 0.69 7.73 34.60
C ASN A 96 1.22 9.00 35.26
N VAL A 97 1.51 10.05 34.48
CA VAL A 97 1.94 11.35 35.02
C VAL A 97 0.85 11.95 35.90
N ASN A 98 -0.40 11.97 35.44
CA ASN A 98 -1.53 12.49 36.22
C ASN A 98 -1.72 11.73 37.54
N ALA A 99 -1.58 10.40 37.51
CA ALA A 99 -1.67 9.56 38.71
C ALA A 99 -0.51 9.78 39.69
N ALA A 100 0.70 10.07 39.21
CA ALA A 100 1.86 10.35 40.06
C ALA A 100 1.83 11.77 40.66
N SER A 101 1.09 12.69 40.05
CA SER A 101 0.92 14.07 40.52
C SER A 101 -0.31 14.31 41.41
N ALA A 102 -1.15 13.29 41.59
CA ALA A 102 -2.33 13.29 42.47
C ALA A 102 -1.99 12.76 43.87
#